data_AF-A0A3D6E193-F1
#
_entry.id   AF-A0A3D6E193-F1
#
_cell.length_a   1.000
_cell.length_b   1.000
_cell.length_c   1.000
_cell.angle_alpha   90.00
_cell.angle_beta   90.00
_cell.angle_gamma   90.00
#
_symmetry.space_group_name_H-M   'P 1'
#
loop_
_entity.id
_entity.type
_entity.pdbx_description
1 polymer ?
#
loop_
_entity_poly.entity_id
_entity_poly.type
_entity_poly.pdbx_seq_one_letter_code
_entity_poly.pdbx_strand_id
1 'polypeptide(L)'
;MLELGRISLLAVVLALLQVPAHAELTIEITGAGANRIPVAIADFGGDPAAARIVTSVVRADLERSGLFKMVDASGLPMTETSTPPFEDWKSRGADALAAGSIGTSPDGRQEARFRLYDVNKQSVLGGSAFVTSRTMLRAAGHRIADMIYEKLTGEPGVFSTRIAYVVRVSGTRYELHIADADGQNSQAALISKEPIISPSWSPDGSRLAYVSFENKKPVVYVHSLASGKRIVVANFKGSNSAPTWSPDGRRLAVVLSKDGGSQIFTVSADGSGAQRLTTANAINTEPQYSPDGQSVYFTSDRGGSPQIYRVGVGGGDPQRVSFEGSYNVTPRISPDGKTMAFISRRDGGFRLSVMDLASRQVQVITDSQKDESPTFAPNGRMILIATEAGGRGVLSAVSVDGRIKQRLSVTAGDVREPAWGPFNK
;
A
#
# COMPACT_ATOMS: atom_id res chain seq x y z
N MET A 1 -31.12 73.99 17.72
CA MET A 1 -30.78 74.21 16.30
C MET A 1 -29.97 72.99 15.88
N LEU A 2 -30.62 72.11 15.11
CA LEU A 2 -30.27 70.77 14.60
C LEU A 2 -29.04 70.00 15.16
N GLU A 3 -29.36 68.86 15.79
CA GLU A 3 -28.50 67.70 15.95
C GLU A 3 -28.20 67.01 14.61
N LEU A 4 -26.96 66.54 14.41
CA LEU A 4 -26.68 65.42 13.52
C LEU A 4 -25.69 64.46 14.17
N GLY A 5 -26.15 63.22 14.31
CA GLY A 5 -25.58 62.15 15.13
C GLY A 5 -24.29 61.54 14.58
N ARG A 6 -23.48 61.09 15.53
CA ARG A 6 -22.30 60.24 15.35
C ARG A 6 -22.73 58.84 14.92
N ILE A 7 -22.35 58.42 13.72
CA ILE A 7 -22.43 57.02 13.29
C ILE A 7 -21.05 56.39 13.53
N SER A 8 -20.93 55.67 14.64
CA SER A 8 -19.79 54.80 14.94
C SER A 8 -19.94 53.49 14.15
N LEU A 9 -19.09 53.27 13.15
CA LEU A 9 -19.06 52.04 12.36
C LEU A 9 -18.38 50.93 13.19
N LEU A 10 -19.18 50.00 13.71
CA LEU A 10 -18.71 48.81 14.41
C LEU A 10 -18.18 47.80 13.38
N ALA A 11 -16.86 47.74 13.21
CA ALA A 11 -16.21 46.72 12.39
C ALA A 11 -16.22 45.38 13.14
N VAL A 12 -17.12 44.48 12.76
CA VAL A 12 -17.12 43.08 13.21
C VAL A 12 -16.00 42.35 12.46
N VAL A 13 -14.88 42.12 13.15
CA VAL A 13 -13.81 41.22 12.67
C VAL A 13 -14.28 39.78 12.91
N LEU A 14 -14.79 39.14 11.85
CA LEU A 14 -15.00 37.69 11.84
C LEU A 14 -13.62 37.02 11.76
N ALA A 15 -13.06 36.65 12.92
CA ALA A 15 -11.90 35.78 12.97
C ALA A 15 -12.33 34.37 12.52
N LEU A 16 -12.04 34.05 11.25
CA LEU A 16 -12.12 32.68 10.75
C LEU A 16 -11.10 31.83 11.52
N LEU A 17 -11.59 31.05 12.48
CA LEU A 17 -10.85 29.94 13.07
C LEU A 17 -10.58 28.93 11.96
N GLN A 18 -9.39 29.00 11.35
CA GLN A 18 -8.91 27.95 10.48
C GLN A 18 -8.55 26.74 11.35
N VAL A 19 -9.48 25.80 11.44
CA VAL A 19 -9.17 24.46 11.93
C VAL A 19 -8.26 23.82 10.89
N PRO A 20 -7.08 23.29 11.26
CA PRO A 20 -6.25 22.56 10.31
C PRO A 20 -7.03 21.33 9.84
N ALA A 21 -7.38 21.31 8.55
CA ALA A 21 -7.90 20.11 7.92
C ALA A 21 -6.74 19.11 7.83
N HIS A 22 -6.72 18.13 8.73
CA HIS A 22 -5.83 17.00 8.60
C HIS A 22 -6.22 16.25 7.31
N ALA A 23 -5.25 16.03 6.43
CA ALA A 23 -5.42 15.26 5.21
C ALA A 23 -5.58 13.78 5.58
N GLU A 24 -6.76 13.43 6.08
CA GLU A 24 -7.09 12.08 6.49
C GLU A 24 -7.70 11.31 5.32
N LEU A 25 -7.22 10.10 5.08
CA LEU A 25 -7.72 9.22 4.04
C LEU A 25 -9.04 8.58 4.50
N THR A 26 -10.12 8.78 3.76
CA THR A 26 -11.40 8.10 4.03
C THR A 26 -11.39 6.71 3.42
N ILE A 27 -11.81 5.71 4.19
CA ILE A 27 -11.84 4.31 3.77
C ILE A 27 -13.27 3.81 3.66
N GLU A 28 -13.66 3.34 2.49
CA GLU A 28 -14.92 2.64 2.25
C GLU A 28 -14.64 1.16 1.95
N ILE A 29 -15.28 0.24 2.67
CA ILE A 29 -15.15 -1.20 2.45
C ILE A 29 -16.43 -1.71 1.78
N THR A 30 -16.28 -2.44 0.68
CA THR A 30 -17.39 -3.10 -0.02
C THR A 30 -17.10 -4.58 -0.24
N GLY A 31 -18.16 -5.39 -0.12
CA GLY A 31 -18.07 -6.85 -0.14
C GLY A 31 -17.85 -7.48 1.24
N ALA A 32 -18.12 -8.77 1.35
CA ALA A 32 -17.90 -9.55 2.57
C ALA A 32 -17.39 -10.95 2.21
N GLY A 33 -16.37 -11.44 2.94
CA GLY A 33 -15.90 -12.81 2.80
C GLY A 33 -16.97 -13.80 3.26
N ALA A 34 -17.12 -14.92 2.55
CA ALA A 34 -18.12 -15.94 2.85
C ALA A 34 -17.90 -16.61 4.22
N ASN A 35 -16.64 -16.73 4.67
CA ASN A 35 -16.25 -17.34 5.94
C ASN A 35 -15.36 -16.38 6.74
N ARG A 36 -15.98 -15.47 7.50
CA ARG A 36 -15.26 -14.54 8.37
C ARG A 36 -15.07 -15.12 9.76
N ILE A 37 -13.87 -14.98 10.32
CA ILE A 37 -13.51 -15.40 11.68
C ILE A 37 -14.13 -14.40 12.67
N PRO A 38 -15.08 -14.80 13.52
CA PRO A 38 -15.64 -13.96 14.58
C PRO A 38 -14.59 -13.70 15.66
N VAL A 39 -14.19 -12.44 15.83
CA VAL A 39 -13.19 -12.03 16.82
C VAL A 39 -13.68 -10.85 17.65
N ALA A 40 -13.51 -10.94 18.96
CA ALA A 40 -13.71 -9.85 19.89
C ALA A 40 -12.36 -9.22 20.23
N ILE A 41 -12.27 -7.89 20.17
CA ILE A 41 -11.13 -7.13 20.70
C ILE A 41 -11.69 -6.33 21.87
N ALA A 42 -11.38 -6.71 23.11
CA ALA A 42 -11.82 -6.00 24.31
C ALA A 42 -11.26 -4.57 24.34
N ASP A 43 -11.87 -3.69 25.11
CA ASP A 43 -11.27 -2.38 25.36
C ASP A 43 -10.01 -2.57 26.21
N PHE A 44 -8.84 -2.21 25.68
CA PHE A 44 -7.59 -2.41 26.40
C PHE A 44 -7.54 -1.52 27.66
N GLY A 45 -6.95 -2.03 28.73
CA GLY A 45 -6.77 -1.30 29.98
C GLY A 45 -5.53 -0.38 29.99
N GLY A 46 -5.29 0.26 31.14
CA GLY A 46 -4.16 1.18 31.33
C GLY A 46 -4.52 2.64 31.04
N ASP A 47 -3.65 3.38 30.35
CA ASP A 47 -3.90 4.76 29.91
C ASP A 47 -5.10 4.78 28.94
N PRO A 48 -6.24 5.40 29.32
CA PRO A 48 -7.46 5.30 28.53
C PRO A 48 -7.37 5.94 27.13
N ALA A 49 -6.61 7.03 26.99
CA ALA A 49 -6.46 7.72 25.72
C ALA A 49 -5.61 6.88 24.76
N ALA A 50 -4.50 6.33 25.27
CA ALA A 50 -3.61 5.50 24.48
C ALA A 50 -4.25 4.16 24.11
N ALA A 51 -4.96 3.53 25.05
CA ALA A 51 -5.67 2.28 24.82
C ALA A 51 -6.76 2.41 23.76
N ARG A 52 -7.50 3.53 23.74
CA ARG A 52 -8.53 3.78 22.72
C ARG A 52 -7.95 3.87 21.31
N ILE A 53 -6.77 4.49 21.15
CA ILE A 53 -6.06 4.57 19.86
C ILE A 53 -5.61 3.19 19.39
N VAL A 54 -4.95 2.42 20.26
CA VAL A 54 -4.45 1.08 19.90
C VAL A 54 -5.61 0.16 19.55
N THR A 55 -6.65 0.12 20.39
CA THR A 55 -7.80 -0.77 20.21
C THR A 55 -8.58 -0.44 18.92
N SER A 56 -8.75 0.85 18.59
CA SER A 56 -9.44 1.24 17.35
C SER A 56 -8.66 0.82 16.10
N VAL A 57 -7.33 0.94 16.13
CA VAL A 57 -6.47 0.49 15.02
C VAL A 57 -6.57 -1.03 14.85
N VAL A 58 -6.46 -1.81 15.94
CA VAL A 58 -6.56 -3.28 15.86
C VAL A 58 -7.88 -3.73 15.26
N ARG A 59 -9.01 -3.16 15.72
CA ARG A 59 -10.34 -3.47 15.19
C ARG A 59 -10.45 -3.13 13.71
N ALA A 60 -10.01 -1.93 13.33
CA ALA A 60 -10.10 -1.44 11.96
C ALA A 60 -9.23 -2.26 10.98
N ASP A 61 -8.03 -2.67 11.37
CA ASP A 61 -7.15 -3.50 10.56
C ASP A 61 -7.75 -4.88 10.25
N LEU A 62 -8.19 -5.59 11.30
CA LEU A 62 -8.76 -6.92 11.16
C LEU A 62 -10.05 -6.85 10.33
N GLU A 63 -10.91 -5.86 10.56
CA GLU A 63 -12.12 -5.66 9.77
C GLU A 63 -11.81 -5.35 8.29
N ARG A 64 -10.86 -4.43 8.03
CA ARG A 64 -10.42 -4.09 6.67
C ARG A 64 -9.95 -5.30 5.88
N SER A 65 -9.25 -6.24 6.51
CA SER A 65 -8.79 -7.44 5.81
C SER A 65 -9.91 -8.27 5.16
N GLY A 66 -11.15 -8.09 5.60
CA GLY A 66 -12.33 -8.80 5.11
C GLY A 66 -12.41 -10.27 5.55
N LEU A 67 -11.42 -10.75 6.31
CA LEU A 67 -11.37 -12.10 6.88
C LEU A 67 -11.98 -12.20 8.27
N PHE A 68 -12.19 -11.07 8.96
CA PHE A 68 -12.71 -11.06 10.31
C PHE A 68 -14.09 -10.40 10.39
N LYS A 69 -14.90 -10.89 11.31
CA LYS A 69 -16.16 -10.28 11.72
C LYS A 69 -15.97 -9.83 13.16
N MET A 70 -16.10 -8.53 13.41
CA MET A 70 -16.00 -8.01 14.78
C MET A 70 -17.22 -8.44 15.59
N VAL A 71 -16.95 -9.04 16.75
CA VAL A 71 -17.95 -9.27 17.79
C VAL A 71 -17.91 -8.06 18.73
N ASP A 72 -19.09 -7.53 19.07
CA ASP A 72 -19.18 -6.34 19.90
C ASP A 72 -18.60 -6.59 21.30
N ALA A 73 -17.55 -5.84 21.57
CA ALA A 73 -16.76 -5.84 22.79
C ALA A 73 -16.62 -4.42 23.37
N SER A 74 -17.41 -3.47 22.86
CA SER A 74 -17.33 -2.07 23.27
C SER A 74 -17.86 -1.88 24.70
N GLY A 75 -17.13 -1.10 25.50
CA GLY A 75 -17.45 -0.86 26.91
C GLY A 75 -17.08 -2.02 27.84
N LEU A 76 -16.38 -3.05 27.34
CA LEU A 76 -15.93 -4.20 28.14
C LEU A 76 -14.40 -4.15 28.30
N PRO A 77 -13.88 -3.44 29.32
CA PRO A 77 -12.45 -3.32 29.52
C PRO A 77 -11.85 -4.65 30.01
N MET A 78 -10.75 -5.08 29.38
CA MET A 78 -10.01 -6.26 29.80
C MET A 78 -8.51 -6.10 29.52
N THR A 79 -7.70 -6.56 30.46
CA THR A 79 -6.23 -6.61 30.33
C THR A 79 -5.74 -7.99 29.92
N GLU A 80 -4.48 -8.08 29.48
CA GLU A 80 -3.80 -9.33 29.16
C GLU A 80 -3.67 -10.29 30.37
N THR A 81 -3.83 -9.78 31.59
CA THR A 81 -3.79 -10.53 32.86
C THR A 81 -5.17 -10.98 33.34
N SER A 82 -6.24 -10.47 32.72
CA SER A 82 -7.62 -10.82 33.07
C SER A 82 -7.90 -12.29 32.73
N THR A 83 -8.71 -12.98 33.54
CA THR A 83 -9.27 -14.28 33.16
C THR A 83 -10.52 -14.04 32.31
N PRO A 84 -10.56 -14.49 31.04
CA PRO A 84 -11.71 -14.20 30.19
C PRO A 84 -12.99 -14.90 30.64
N PRO A 85 -14.15 -14.22 30.61
CA PRO A 85 -15.45 -14.87 30.77
C PRO A 85 -15.81 -15.61 29.47
N PHE A 86 -15.20 -16.78 29.25
CA PHE A 86 -15.27 -17.51 27.98
C PHE A 86 -16.70 -17.82 27.52
N GLU A 87 -17.58 -18.25 28.43
CA GLU A 87 -18.98 -18.57 28.08
C GLU A 87 -19.75 -17.32 27.62
N ASP A 88 -19.49 -16.16 28.19
CA ASP A 88 -20.11 -14.89 27.76
C ASP A 88 -19.68 -14.54 26.34
N TRP A 89 -18.38 -14.64 26.03
CA TRP A 89 -17.86 -14.38 24.69
C TRP A 89 -18.33 -15.41 23.66
N LYS A 90 -18.43 -16.67 24.07
CA LYS A 90 -18.98 -17.75 23.24
C LYS A 90 -20.45 -17.49 22.92
N SER A 91 -21.25 -17.07 23.90
CA SER A 91 -22.66 -16.74 23.68
C SER A 91 -22.86 -15.52 22.76
N ARG A 92 -21.90 -14.59 22.74
CA ARG A 92 -21.83 -13.47 21.79
C ARG A 92 -21.35 -13.89 20.39
N GLY A 93 -20.93 -15.16 20.23
CA GLY A 93 -20.48 -15.73 18.97
C GLY A 93 -19.03 -15.41 18.61
N ALA A 94 -18.16 -15.10 19.59
CA ALA A 94 -16.73 -14.94 19.35
C ALA A 94 -16.02 -16.30 19.35
N ASP A 95 -15.20 -16.55 18.33
CA ASP A 95 -14.29 -17.70 18.30
C ASP A 95 -12.93 -17.35 18.93
N ALA A 96 -12.54 -16.09 18.85
CA ALA A 96 -11.31 -15.56 19.42
C ALA A 96 -11.55 -14.25 20.19
N LEU A 97 -10.74 -14.02 21.22
CA LEU A 97 -10.77 -12.80 22.04
C LEU A 97 -9.35 -12.25 22.21
N ALA A 98 -9.16 -10.95 22.02
CA ALA A 98 -7.96 -10.24 22.43
C ALA A 98 -8.24 -9.31 23.61
N ALA A 99 -7.36 -9.34 24.61
CA ALA A 99 -7.35 -8.40 25.73
C ALA A 99 -5.93 -7.85 25.91
N GLY A 100 -5.80 -6.63 26.43
CA GLY A 100 -4.51 -5.96 26.46
C GLY A 100 -4.47 -4.72 27.33
N SER A 101 -3.29 -4.13 27.47
CA SER A 101 -3.09 -2.91 28.23
C SER A 101 -2.02 -2.03 27.61
N ILE A 102 -2.19 -0.72 27.76
CA ILE A 102 -1.20 0.29 27.39
C ILE A 102 -0.84 1.05 28.65
N GLY A 103 0.40 0.94 29.10
CA GLY A 103 0.81 1.56 30.36
C GLY A 103 2.28 1.92 30.38
N THR A 104 2.73 2.45 31.50
CA THR A 104 4.15 2.72 31.75
C THR A 104 4.74 1.53 32.49
N SER A 105 5.80 0.95 31.94
CA SER A 105 6.58 -0.09 32.60
C SER A 105 7.39 0.50 33.78
N PRO A 106 7.92 -0.35 34.69
CA PRO A 106 8.63 0.13 35.89
C PRO A 106 9.86 1.01 35.60
N ASP A 107 10.45 0.89 34.40
CA ASP A 107 11.61 1.69 33.97
C ASP A 107 11.22 3.03 33.30
N GLY A 108 9.93 3.37 33.30
CA GLY A 108 9.40 4.61 32.75
C GLY A 108 9.07 4.55 31.24
N ARG A 109 9.35 3.44 30.55
CA ARG A 109 8.99 3.28 29.13
C ARG A 109 7.53 2.91 28.98
N GLN A 110 6.84 3.52 28.00
CA GLN A 110 5.49 3.12 27.65
C GLN A 110 5.51 1.77 26.93
N GLU A 111 4.56 0.90 27.23
CA GLU A 111 4.50 -0.47 26.74
C GLU A 111 3.07 -0.82 26.33
N ALA A 112 2.92 -1.53 25.21
CA ALA A 112 1.67 -2.15 24.81
C ALA A 112 1.78 -3.66 24.97
N ARG A 113 0.80 -4.25 25.65
CA ARG A 113 0.74 -5.67 25.96
C ARG A 113 -0.60 -6.23 25.49
N PHE A 114 -0.60 -7.44 24.97
CA PHE A 114 -1.84 -8.14 24.67
C PHE A 114 -1.70 -9.65 24.81
N ARG A 115 -2.85 -10.30 24.98
CA ARG A 115 -3.00 -11.75 24.89
C ARG A 115 -4.20 -12.08 24.02
N LEU A 116 -4.04 -13.11 23.21
CA LEU A 116 -5.08 -13.67 22.34
C LEU A 116 -5.51 -15.03 22.89
N TYR A 117 -6.80 -15.26 22.90
CA TYR A 117 -7.43 -16.46 23.43
C TYR A 117 -8.31 -17.14 22.37
N ASP A 118 -8.34 -18.47 22.42
CA ASP A 118 -9.35 -19.30 21.76
C ASP A 118 -10.54 -19.41 22.73
N VAL A 119 -11.69 -18.88 22.32
CA VAL A 119 -12.88 -18.81 23.18
C VAL A 119 -13.49 -20.20 23.36
N ASN A 120 -13.49 -21.01 22.31
CA ASN A 120 -14.11 -22.33 22.31
C ASN A 120 -13.28 -23.34 23.12
N LYS A 121 -11.96 -23.29 23.01
CA LYS A 121 -11.02 -24.15 23.76
C LYS A 121 -10.64 -23.58 25.12
N GLN A 122 -11.07 -22.36 25.44
CA GLN A 122 -10.75 -21.66 26.68
C GLN A 122 -9.24 -21.62 26.97
N SER A 123 -8.44 -21.32 25.93
CA SER A 123 -6.99 -21.45 25.99
C SER A 123 -6.28 -20.24 25.41
N VAL A 124 -5.01 -20.04 25.79
CA VAL A 124 -4.19 -18.95 25.27
C VAL A 124 -3.59 -19.36 23.92
N LEU A 125 -3.82 -18.55 22.89
CA LEU A 125 -3.22 -18.73 21.57
C LEU A 125 -1.84 -18.05 21.46
N GLY A 126 -1.65 -16.96 22.17
CA GLY A 126 -0.40 -16.21 22.19
C GLY A 126 -0.55 -14.83 22.79
N GLY A 127 0.49 -14.03 22.71
CA GLY A 127 0.52 -12.65 23.20
C GLY A 127 1.92 -12.08 23.09
N SER A 128 2.04 -10.77 23.18
CA SER A 128 3.32 -10.07 23.17
C SER A 128 3.25 -8.81 24.00
N ALA A 129 4.42 -8.34 24.38
CA ALA A 129 4.64 -7.02 24.94
C ALA A 129 5.71 -6.31 24.09
N PHE A 130 5.55 -5.01 23.88
CA PHE A 130 6.55 -4.22 23.18
C PHE A 130 6.54 -2.77 23.61
N VAL A 131 7.73 -2.18 23.64
CA VAL A 131 7.92 -0.76 23.95
C VAL A 131 7.27 0.09 22.86
N THR A 132 6.58 1.13 23.29
CA THR A 132 5.91 2.11 22.43
C THR A 132 6.11 3.52 22.97
N SER A 133 5.51 4.50 22.31
CA SER A 133 5.47 5.89 22.71
C SER A 133 4.15 6.51 22.22
N ARG A 134 3.84 7.73 22.67
CA ARG A 134 2.64 8.45 22.21
C ARG A 134 2.57 8.60 20.69
N THR A 135 3.71 8.75 20.01
CA THR A 135 3.77 8.87 18.54
C THR A 135 3.71 7.52 17.83
N MET A 136 3.90 6.41 18.54
CA MET A 136 3.95 5.05 17.98
C MET A 136 2.71 4.21 18.32
N LEU A 137 1.67 4.80 18.91
CA LEU A 137 0.46 4.07 19.32
C LEU A 137 -0.28 3.43 18.13
N ARG A 138 -0.30 4.09 16.97
CA ARG A 138 -0.89 3.47 15.76
C ARG A 138 -0.06 2.27 15.30
N ALA A 139 1.26 2.43 15.20
CA ALA A 139 2.16 1.34 14.86
C ALA A 139 2.07 0.16 15.84
N ALA A 140 1.83 0.45 17.12
CA ALA A 140 1.53 -0.56 18.14
C ALA A 140 0.25 -1.35 17.81
N GLY A 141 -0.84 -0.64 17.46
CA GLY A 141 -2.09 -1.26 17.03
C GLY A 141 -1.91 -2.15 15.81
N HIS A 142 -1.25 -1.63 14.76
CA HIS A 142 -0.97 -2.39 13.54
C HIS A 142 -0.18 -3.67 13.82
N ARG A 143 0.84 -3.60 14.68
CA ARG A 143 1.65 -4.76 15.06
C ARG A 143 0.86 -5.82 15.82
N ILE A 144 -0.05 -5.39 16.71
CA ILE A 144 -0.96 -6.31 17.41
C ILE A 144 -1.93 -6.97 16.42
N ALA A 145 -2.48 -6.20 15.50
CA ALA A 145 -3.35 -6.72 14.44
C ALA A 145 -2.62 -7.74 13.57
N ASP A 146 -1.35 -7.48 13.21
CA ASP A 146 -0.54 -8.41 12.42
C ASP A 146 -0.35 -9.75 13.13
N MET A 147 -0.04 -9.71 14.44
CA MET A 147 0.13 -10.92 15.25
C MET A 147 -1.18 -11.69 15.44
N ILE A 148 -2.30 -10.99 15.66
CA ILE A 148 -3.62 -11.63 15.76
C ILE A 148 -3.99 -12.28 14.43
N TYR A 149 -3.80 -11.55 13.32
CA TYR A 149 -4.05 -12.04 11.97
C TYR A 149 -3.25 -13.31 11.71
N GLU A 150 -1.93 -13.26 11.88
CA GLU A 150 -1.05 -14.40 11.64
C GLU A 150 -1.40 -15.61 12.52
N LYS A 151 -1.73 -15.38 13.79
CA LYS A 151 -2.09 -16.48 14.69
C LYS A 151 -3.39 -17.18 14.27
N LEU A 152 -4.35 -16.45 13.71
CA LEU A 152 -5.67 -16.97 13.34
C LEU A 152 -5.74 -17.47 11.89
N THR A 153 -4.89 -16.97 11.00
CA THR A 153 -4.90 -17.33 9.56
C THR A 153 -3.72 -18.19 9.13
N GLY A 154 -2.61 -18.16 9.88
CA GLY A 154 -1.33 -18.75 9.48
C GLY A 154 -0.55 -17.95 8.43
N GLU A 155 -1.02 -16.75 8.07
CA GLU A 155 -0.41 -15.88 7.06
C GLU A 155 0.04 -14.55 7.72
N PRO A 156 1.19 -13.96 7.34
CA PRO A 156 1.60 -12.68 7.89
C PRO A 156 0.61 -11.54 7.59
N GLY A 157 0.29 -10.74 8.61
CA GLY A 157 -0.47 -9.51 8.46
C GLY A 157 0.34 -8.40 7.78
N VAL A 158 -0.33 -7.48 7.07
CA VAL A 158 0.31 -6.39 6.33
C VAL A 158 0.00 -5.01 6.91
N PHE A 159 -0.60 -4.94 8.09
CA PHE A 159 -1.11 -3.69 8.65
C PHE A 159 0.01 -2.74 9.07
N SER A 160 1.13 -3.27 9.55
CA SER A 160 2.30 -2.45 9.89
C SER A 160 3.11 -1.99 8.67
N THR A 161 2.73 -2.40 7.46
CA THR A 161 3.44 -1.99 6.23
C THR A 161 3.11 -0.54 5.86
N ARG A 162 3.78 -0.02 4.84
CA ARG A 162 3.58 1.35 4.34
C ARG A 162 3.23 1.32 2.87
N ILE A 163 2.53 2.35 2.41
CA ILE A 163 2.29 2.59 0.99
C ILE A 163 2.98 3.88 0.57
N ALA A 164 3.41 3.95 -0.69
CA ALA A 164 3.80 5.18 -1.35
C ALA A 164 2.82 5.48 -2.47
N TYR A 165 2.58 6.76 -2.74
CA TYR A 165 1.72 7.19 -3.84
C TYR A 165 2.05 8.63 -4.22
N VAL A 166 1.65 9.04 -5.41
CA VAL A 166 1.83 10.42 -5.89
C VAL A 166 0.51 11.17 -5.81
N VAL A 167 0.54 12.39 -5.29
CA VAL A 167 -0.58 13.32 -5.28
C VAL A 167 -0.28 14.46 -6.24
N ARG A 168 -1.14 14.68 -7.23
CA ARG A 168 -1.16 15.90 -8.02
C ARG A 168 -2.03 16.92 -7.31
N VAL A 169 -1.41 17.87 -6.62
CA VAL A 169 -2.08 18.92 -5.85
C VAL A 169 -2.56 20.04 -6.77
N SER A 170 -1.75 20.40 -7.78
CA SER A 170 -2.10 21.37 -8.81
C SER A 170 -1.37 21.05 -10.12
N GLY A 171 -1.52 21.89 -11.15
CA GLY A 171 -0.76 21.75 -12.40
C GLY A 171 0.76 21.83 -12.23
N THR A 172 1.23 22.44 -11.14
CA THR A 172 2.64 22.75 -10.87
C THR A 172 3.09 22.27 -9.49
N ARG A 173 2.37 21.32 -8.89
CA ARG A 173 2.71 20.76 -7.58
C ARG A 173 2.34 19.29 -7.52
N TYR A 174 3.38 18.45 -7.45
CA TYR A 174 3.32 17.00 -7.35
C TYR A 174 4.06 16.56 -6.09
N GLU A 175 3.46 15.67 -5.32
CA GLU A 175 4.01 15.21 -4.05
C GLU A 175 4.09 13.68 -4.03
N LEU A 176 5.25 13.13 -3.68
CA LEU A 176 5.40 11.70 -3.38
C LEU A 176 5.18 11.53 -1.89
N HIS A 177 4.11 10.83 -1.52
CA HIS A 177 3.74 10.55 -0.14
C HIS A 177 4.14 9.16 0.29
N ILE A 178 4.36 9.00 1.60
CA ILE A 178 4.46 7.74 2.31
C ILE A 178 3.45 7.76 3.45
N ALA A 179 2.65 6.71 3.58
CA ALA A 179 1.63 6.55 4.61
C ALA A 179 1.67 5.14 5.20
N ASP A 180 1.01 4.94 6.33
CA ASP A 180 0.64 3.60 6.84
C ASP A 180 -0.17 2.84 5.77
N ALA A 181 -0.25 1.51 5.85
CA ALA A 181 -0.99 0.70 4.87
C ALA A 181 -2.49 1.06 4.77
N ASP A 182 -3.05 1.66 5.81
CA ASP A 182 -4.42 2.18 5.83
C ASP A 182 -4.54 3.64 5.39
N GLY A 183 -3.47 4.24 4.87
CA GLY A 183 -3.44 5.61 4.38
C GLY A 183 -3.21 6.68 5.44
N GLN A 184 -3.18 6.32 6.72
CA GLN A 184 -2.98 7.28 7.80
C GLN A 184 -1.50 7.67 7.94
N ASN A 185 -1.22 8.68 8.77
CA ASN A 185 0.14 9.22 8.99
C ASN A 185 0.86 9.61 7.69
N SER A 186 0.12 10.08 6.67
CA SER A 186 0.69 10.44 5.38
C SER A 186 1.67 11.62 5.49
N GLN A 187 2.84 11.46 4.88
CA GLN A 187 3.90 12.48 4.84
C GLN A 187 4.48 12.60 3.44
N ALA A 188 4.67 13.85 2.97
CA ALA A 188 5.35 14.10 1.71
C ALA A 188 6.86 13.82 1.86
N ALA A 189 7.34 12.80 1.16
CA ALA A 189 8.76 12.46 1.05
C ALA A 189 9.48 13.34 0.01
N LEU A 190 8.76 13.82 -1.00
CA LEU A 190 9.29 14.74 -2.03
C LEU A 190 8.17 15.65 -2.55
N ILE A 191 8.49 16.93 -2.73
CA ILE A 191 7.63 17.91 -3.38
C ILE A 191 8.35 18.41 -4.63
N SER A 192 7.66 18.40 -5.77
CA SER A 192 8.19 18.80 -7.07
C SER A 192 7.22 19.71 -7.81
N LYS A 193 7.77 20.63 -8.62
CA LYS A 193 6.98 21.44 -9.55
C LYS A 193 6.58 20.69 -10.82
N GLU A 194 7.27 19.59 -11.09
CA GLU A 194 7.11 18.72 -12.25
C GLU A 194 6.71 17.31 -11.82
N PRO A 195 6.13 16.49 -12.71
CA PRO A 195 5.64 15.16 -12.36
C PRO A 195 6.68 14.25 -11.68
N ILE A 196 6.16 13.41 -10.78
CA ILE A 196 6.85 12.25 -10.20
C ILE A 196 5.99 11.04 -10.59
N ILE A 197 6.59 9.97 -11.10
CA ILE A 197 5.85 8.77 -11.52
C ILE A 197 6.59 7.49 -11.15
N SER A 198 5.83 6.39 -11.13
CA SER A 198 6.32 5.03 -10.97
C SER A 198 7.23 4.82 -9.75
N PRO A 199 6.79 5.15 -8.52
CA PRO A 199 7.54 4.82 -7.32
C PRO A 199 7.63 3.30 -7.14
N SER A 200 8.75 2.83 -6.61
CA SER A 200 9.00 1.41 -6.34
C SER A 200 9.87 1.26 -5.09
N TRP A 201 9.41 0.45 -4.13
CA TRP A 201 10.11 0.17 -2.89
C TRP A 201 11.29 -0.78 -3.09
N SER A 202 12.40 -0.49 -2.43
CA SER A 202 13.45 -1.49 -2.27
C SER A 202 12.94 -2.67 -1.41
N PRO A 203 13.47 -3.89 -1.58
CA PRO A 203 12.97 -5.08 -0.87
C PRO A 203 13.09 -5.01 0.66
N ASP A 204 13.95 -4.12 1.18
CA ASP A 204 14.14 -3.85 2.60
C ASP A 204 13.31 -2.66 3.12
N GLY A 205 12.57 -1.96 2.25
CA GLY A 205 11.73 -0.82 2.61
C GLY A 205 12.50 0.46 2.99
N SER A 206 13.81 0.49 2.78
CA SER A 206 14.67 1.62 3.18
C SER A 206 14.79 2.71 2.11
N ARG A 207 14.45 2.40 0.86
CA ARG A 207 14.60 3.27 -0.31
C ARG A 207 13.38 3.21 -1.22
N LEU A 208 13.14 4.33 -1.92
CA LEU A 208 12.20 4.41 -3.04
C LEU A 208 12.96 4.75 -4.33
N ALA A 209 12.69 4.00 -5.39
CA ALA A 209 13.06 4.40 -6.75
C ALA A 209 11.86 5.09 -7.41
N TYR A 210 12.09 6.10 -8.24
CA TYR A 210 11.02 6.79 -8.99
C TYR A 210 11.61 7.57 -10.16
N VAL A 211 10.73 8.02 -11.06
CA VAL A 211 11.08 8.98 -12.11
C VAL A 211 10.69 10.38 -11.65
N SER A 212 11.61 11.33 -11.75
CA SER A 212 11.33 12.76 -11.53
C SER A 212 11.58 13.55 -12.81
N PHE A 213 10.68 14.49 -13.08
CA PHE A 213 10.77 15.45 -14.18
C PHE A 213 11.27 16.82 -13.72
N GLU A 214 11.77 16.97 -12.48
CA GLU A 214 12.21 18.25 -11.88
C GLU A 214 13.21 19.03 -12.77
N ASN A 215 13.99 18.33 -13.59
CA ASN A 215 14.96 18.90 -14.52
C ASN A 215 14.42 19.02 -15.96
N LYS A 216 13.09 19.04 -16.13
CA LYS A 216 12.35 19.08 -17.41
C LYS A 216 12.67 17.93 -18.37
N LYS A 217 13.21 16.84 -17.83
CA LYS A 217 13.48 15.57 -18.51
C LYS A 217 13.31 14.42 -17.53
N PRO A 218 12.95 13.21 -17.99
CA PRO A 218 12.78 12.06 -17.10
C PRO A 218 14.12 11.55 -16.58
N VAL A 219 14.30 11.54 -15.27
CA VAL A 219 15.49 11.01 -14.58
C VAL A 219 15.04 10.02 -13.51
N VAL A 220 15.67 8.84 -13.47
CA VAL A 220 15.42 7.82 -12.44
C VAL A 220 16.30 8.12 -11.24
N TYR A 221 15.67 8.25 -10.06
CA TYR A 221 16.33 8.42 -8.78
C TYR A 221 16.11 7.23 -7.88
N VAL A 222 17.07 6.98 -6.99
CA VAL A 222 16.91 6.20 -5.76
C VAL A 222 17.04 7.14 -4.57
N HIS A 223 16.05 7.11 -3.68
CA HIS A 223 15.91 8.01 -2.55
C HIS A 223 15.92 7.20 -1.24
N SER A 224 16.88 7.50 -0.36
CA SER A 224 16.95 6.95 1.00
C SER A 224 15.96 7.65 1.93
N LEU A 225 15.07 6.89 2.55
CA LEU A 225 14.03 7.45 3.42
C LEU A 225 14.57 7.93 4.77
N ALA A 226 15.63 7.29 5.28
CA ALA A 226 16.24 7.66 6.55
C ALA A 226 17.07 8.94 6.47
N SER A 227 17.75 9.17 5.34
CA SER A 227 18.71 10.29 5.20
C SER A 227 18.22 11.40 4.27
N GLY A 228 17.18 11.17 3.47
CA GLY A 228 16.78 12.07 2.38
C GLY A 228 17.74 12.08 1.18
N LYS A 229 18.82 11.31 1.21
CA LYS A 229 19.82 11.29 0.13
C LYS A 229 19.21 10.71 -1.15
N ARG A 230 19.45 11.39 -2.28
CA ARG A 230 19.03 10.96 -3.62
C ARG A 230 20.23 10.64 -4.50
N ILE A 231 20.18 9.51 -5.21
CA ILE A 231 21.18 9.07 -6.17
C ILE A 231 20.52 9.03 -7.55
N VAL A 232 21.17 9.58 -8.57
CA VAL A 232 20.75 9.45 -9.96
C VAL A 232 21.16 8.06 -10.46
N VAL A 233 20.19 7.26 -10.85
CA VAL A 233 20.41 5.88 -11.32
C VAL A 233 20.37 5.79 -12.84
N ALA A 234 19.51 6.58 -13.50
CA ALA A 234 19.48 6.66 -14.96
C ALA A 234 19.16 8.07 -15.44
N ASN A 235 20.05 8.60 -16.28
CA ASN A 235 19.97 9.93 -16.89
C ASN A 235 20.57 9.90 -18.31
N PHE A 236 20.17 8.89 -19.09
CA PHE A 236 20.63 8.72 -20.45
C PHE A 236 19.82 9.60 -21.42
N LYS A 237 20.34 9.77 -22.64
CA LYS A 237 19.61 10.46 -23.71
C LYS A 237 18.27 9.76 -23.98
N GLY A 238 17.21 10.55 -24.17
CA GLY A 238 15.86 10.02 -24.40
C GLY A 238 15.07 9.84 -23.10
N SER A 239 14.16 8.86 -23.09
CA SER A 239 13.33 8.53 -21.94
C SER A 239 14.05 7.59 -20.97
N ASN A 240 13.86 7.82 -19.66
CA ASN A 240 14.34 6.97 -18.56
C ASN A 240 13.14 6.74 -17.62
N SER A 241 12.59 5.53 -17.54
CA SER A 241 11.33 5.32 -16.83
C SER A 241 11.18 3.94 -16.17
N ALA A 242 10.06 3.77 -15.46
CA ALA A 242 9.57 2.52 -14.87
C ALA A 242 10.63 1.70 -14.10
N PRO A 243 11.25 2.28 -13.05
CA PRO A 243 12.19 1.54 -12.22
C PRO A 243 11.48 0.45 -11.40
N THR A 244 12.08 -0.74 -11.33
CA THR A 244 11.69 -1.81 -10.41
C THR A 244 12.93 -2.45 -9.80
N TRP A 245 12.89 -2.77 -8.51
CA TRP A 245 14.02 -3.37 -7.80
C TRP A 245 14.16 -4.85 -8.09
N SER A 246 15.40 -5.34 -8.20
CA SER A 246 15.67 -6.77 -8.07
C SER A 246 15.37 -7.24 -6.64
N PRO A 247 14.95 -8.51 -6.43
CA PRO A 247 14.62 -9.01 -5.09
C PRO A 247 15.78 -8.96 -4.08
N ASP A 248 17.02 -8.98 -4.57
CA ASP A 248 18.23 -8.83 -3.75
C ASP A 248 18.57 -7.37 -3.39
N GLY A 249 17.84 -6.38 -3.94
CA GLY A 249 18.02 -4.96 -3.69
C GLY A 249 19.29 -4.33 -4.26
N ARG A 250 20.03 -5.05 -5.12
CA ARG A 250 21.33 -4.59 -5.68
C ARG A 250 21.17 -3.85 -7.01
N ARG A 251 20.18 -4.22 -7.81
CA ARG A 251 19.96 -3.66 -9.15
C ARG A 251 18.52 -3.18 -9.30
N LEU A 252 18.30 -2.40 -10.35
CA LEU A 252 17.00 -2.03 -10.84
C LEU A 252 16.87 -2.48 -12.30
N ALA A 253 15.69 -2.91 -12.70
CA ALA A 253 15.31 -2.88 -14.11
C ALA A 253 14.68 -1.52 -14.39
N VAL A 254 15.04 -0.93 -15.53
CA VAL A 254 14.60 0.39 -15.98
C VAL A 254 14.30 0.34 -17.48
N VAL A 255 13.47 1.25 -17.96
CA VAL A 255 13.19 1.43 -19.38
C VAL A 255 14.02 2.60 -19.89
N LEU A 256 14.88 2.34 -20.87
CA LEU A 256 15.69 3.38 -21.53
C LEU A 256 15.41 3.40 -23.02
N SER A 257 15.35 4.60 -23.59
CA SER A 257 15.26 4.78 -25.05
C SER A 257 16.57 5.23 -25.70
N LYS A 258 17.69 5.08 -24.99
CA LYS A 258 19.01 5.61 -25.38
C LYS A 258 19.57 5.02 -26.68
N ASP A 259 19.17 3.79 -27.01
CA ASP A 259 19.64 3.03 -28.18
C ASP A 259 18.53 2.87 -29.25
N GLY A 260 17.49 3.71 -29.20
CA GLY A 260 16.31 3.63 -30.08
C GLY A 260 15.24 2.66 -29.57
N GLY A 261 13.96 3.10 -29.64
CA GLY A 261 12.82 2.40 -29.06
C GLY A 261 12.90 2.27 -27.53
N SER A 262 11.80 1.88 -26.87
CA SER A 262 11.80 1.62 -25.42
C SER A 262 12.30 0.21 -25.14
N GLN A 263 13.37 0.08 -24.36
CA GLN A 263 14.00 -1.20 -24.07
C GLN A 263 14.27 -1.35 -22.57
N ILE A 264 14.31 -2.58 -22.10
CA ILE A 264 14.58 -2.89 -20.70
C ILE A 264 16.09 -2.99 -20.51
N PHE A 265 16.57 -2.34 -19.48
CA PHE A 265 17.95 -2.41 -19.01
C PHE A 265 17.98 -2.77 -17.53
N THR A 266 19.06 -3.40 -17.10
CA THR A 266 19.38 -3.53 -15.67
C THR A 266 20.49 -2.55 -15.32
N VAL A 267 20.40 -1.90 -14.17
CA VAL A 267 21.38 -0.90 -13.67
C VAL A 267 21.61 -1.12 -12.18
N SER A 268 22.82 -0.92 -11.70
CA SER A 268 23.14 -0.99 -10.26
C SER A 268 22.41 0.12 -9.50
N ALA A 269 22.09 -0.09 -8.23
CA ALA A 269 21.40 0.91 -7.41
C ALA A 269 22.20 2.20 -7.17
N ASP A 270 23.51 2.19 -7.46
CA ASP A 270 24.39 3.36 -7.46
C ASP A 270 24.45 4.10 -8.82
N GLY A 271 23.74 3.59 -9.84
CA GLY A 271 23.71 4.13 -11.21
C GLY A 271 24.75 3.54 -12.17
N SER A 272 25.64 2.66 -11.70
CA SER A 272 26.66 2.03 -12.53
C SER A 272 26.14 0.81 -13.30
N GLY A 273 26.92 0.30 -14.26
CA GLY A 273 26.70 -1.03 -14.85
C GLY A 273 25.38 -1.21 -15.60
N ALA A 274 24.93 -0.20 -16.35
CA ALA A 274 23.75 -0.30 -17.20
C ALA A 274 23.96 -1.34 -18.32
N GLN A 275 23.12 -2.38 -18.34
CA GLN A 275 23.18 -3.50 -19.28
C GLN A 275 21.82 -3.69 -19.94
N ARG A 276 21.81 -3.83 -21.28
CA ARG A 276 20.58 -4.03 -22.06
C ARG A 276 20.06 -5.46 -21.90
N LEU A 277 18.75 -5.61 -21.68
CA LEU A 277 18.09 -6.91 -21.51
C LEU A 277 17.24 -7.30 -22.72
N THR A 278 16.62 -6.34 -23.39
CA THR A 278 15.78 -6.58 -24.59
C THR A 278 16.33 -5.86 -25.81
N THR A 279 16.15 -6.46 -27.00
CA THR A 279 16.69 -5.93 -28.27
C THR A 279 15.67 -5.82 -29.40
N ALA A 280 14.42 -6.24 -29.20
CA ALA A 280 13.40 -6.27 -30.24
C ALA A 280 13.03 -4.85 -30.73
N ASN A 281 12.72 -4.72 -32.03
CA ASN A 281 12.16 -3.49 -32.60
C ASN A 281 10.67 -3.34 -32.24
N ALA A 282 10.42 -3.09 -30.96
CA ALA A 282 9.12 -3.00 -30.30
C ALA A 282 9.27 -2.11 -29.06
N ILE A 283 8.17 -1.61 -28.52
CA ILE A 283 8.14 -1.03 -27.19
C ILE A 283 8.26 -2.17 -26.19
N ASN A 284 9.22 -2.08 -25.27
CA ASN A 284 9.33 -2.94 -24.10
C ASN A 284 9.35 -2.03 -22.86
N THR A 285 8.38 -2.19 -21.97
CA THR A 285 8.17 -1.27 -20.84
C THR A 285 7.59 -1.98 -19.62
N GLU A 286 7.47 -1.26 -18.50
CA GLU A 286 6.87 -1.72 -17.24
C GLU A 286 7.47 -3.05 -16.73
N PRO A 287 8.81 -3.13 -16.58
CA PRO A 287 9.45 -4.33 -16.10
C PRO A 287 9.02 -4.65 -14.66
N GLN A 288 9.01 -5.92 -14.32
CA GLN A 288 8.85 -6.45 -12.97
C GLN A 288 9.69 -7.72 -12.81
N TYR A 289 10.56 -7.77 -11.81
CA TYR A 289 11.28 -9.01 -11.50
C TYR A 289 10.33 -10.10 -10.97
N SER A 290 10.62 -11.35 -11.30
CA SER A 290 10.09 -12.49 -10.57
C SER A 290 10.64 -12.49 -9.13
N PRO A 291 9.89 -13.02 -8.13
CA PRO A 291 10.35 -13.05 -6.74
C PRO A 291 11.66 -13.82 -6.52
N ASP A 292 11.92 -14.83 -7.35
CA ASP A 292 13.17 -15.62 -7.35
C ASP A 292 14.37 -14.90 -8.01
N GLY A 293 14.15 -13.73 -8.61
CA GLY A 293 15.17 -12.93 -9.30
C GLY A 293 15.67 -13.52 -10.61
N GLN A 294 15.06 -14.60 -11.12
CA GLN A 294 15.53 -15.29 -12.34
C GLN A 294 15.00 -14.68 -13.63
N SER A 295 13.95 -13.85 -13.58
CA SER A 295 13.30 -13.33 -14.76
C SER A 295 12.74 -11.93 -14.58
N VAL A 296 12.51 -11.26 -15.71
CA VAL A 296 11.79 -9.99 -15.79
C VAL A 296 10.55 -10.18 -16.66
N TYR A 297 9.39 -9.91 -16.08
CA TYR A 297 8.12 -9.75 -16.80
C TYR A 297 7.99 -8.32 -17.28
N PHE A 298 7.36 -8.10 -18.42
CA PHE A 298 7.24 -6.76 -19.00
C PHE A 298 6.15 -6.68 -20.06
N THR A 299 5.72 -5.48 -20.37
CA THR A 299 4.77 -5.18 -21.45
C THR A 299 5.51 -4.99 -22.77
N SER A 300 5.02 -5.61 -23.85
CA SER A 300 5.52 -5.37 -25.20
C SER A 300 4.43 -5.41 -26.27
N ASP A 301 4.56 -4.55 -27.27
CA ASP A 301 3.70 -4.47 -28.46
C ASP A 301 4.23 -5.27 -29.66
N ARG A 302 5.26 -6.09 -29.47
CA ARG A 302 5.90 -6.89 -30.53
C ARG A 302 4.96 -7.80 -31.33
N GLY A 303 3.81 -8.15 -30.76
CA GLY A 303 2.77 -8.96 -31.38
C GLY A 303 1.62 -8.14 -31.97
N GLY A 304 1.79 -6.83 -32.14
CA GLY A 304 0.76 -5.88 -32.60
C GLY A 304 0.16 -5.06 -31.46
N SER A 305 -0.56 -5.70 -30.53
CA SER A 305 -1.10 -5.04 -29.34
C SER A 305 -0.24 -5.29 -28.08
N PRO A 306 -0.27 -4.39 -27.07
CA PRO A 306 0.44 -4.59 -25.81
C PRO A 306 0.01 -5.87 -25.09
N GLN A 307 1.00 -6.71 -24.81
CA GLN A 307 0.87 -7.99 -24.12
C GLN A 307 2.03 -8.19 -23.16
N ILE A 308 1.88 -9.12 -22.24
CA ILE A 308 2.88 -9.41 -21.22
C ILE A 308 3.82 -10.51 -21.72
N TYR A 309 5.11 -10.29 -21.55
CA TYR A 309 6.20 -11.20 -21.88
C TYR A 309 7.10 -11.40 -20.67
N ARG A 310 7.93 -12.44 -20.71
CA ARG A 310 8.95 -12.77 -19.73
C ARG A 310 10.28 -13.03 -20.43
N VAL A 311 11.37 -12.57 -19.86
CA VAL A 311 12.74 -12.90 -20.29
C VAL A 311 13.60 -13.27 -19.07
N GLY A 312 14.62 -14.10 -19.25
CA GLY A 312 15.59 -14.38 -18.19
C GLY A 312 16.41 -13.12 -17.86
N VAL A 313 16.89 -12.98 -16.61
CA VAL A 313 17.74 -11.83 -16.22
C VAL A 313 19.09 -11.78 -16.95
N GLY A 314 19.54 -12.91 -17.51
CA GLY A 314 20.69 -12.97 -18.41
C GLY A 314 20.38 -12.54 -19.86
N GLY A 315 19.13 -12.20 -20.16
CA GLY A 315 18.64 -11.95 -21.53
C GLY A 315 18.09 -13.21 -22.20
N GLY A 316 18.14 -13.22 -23.53
CA GLY A 316 17.58 -14.28 -24.37
C GLY A 316 16.25 -13.90 -25.01
N ASP A 317 15.60 -14.88 -25.63
CA ASP A 317 14.35 -14.67 -26.37
C ASP A 317 13.15 -14.53 -25.41
N PRO A 318 12.43 -13.39 -25.45
CA PRO A 318 11.29 -13.23 -24.55
C PRO A 318 10.09 -14.08 -24.95
N GLN A 319 9.46 -14.70 -23.96
CA GLN A 319 8.31 -15.58 -24.12
C GLN A 319 7.03 -14.84 -23.76
N ARG A 320 5.98 -14.99 -24.57
CA ARG A 320 4.66 -14.39 -24.28
C ARG A 320 3.99 -15.12 -23.13
N VAL A 321 3.41 -14.37 -22.20
CA VAL A 321 2.72 -14.87 -21.00
C VAL A 321 1.21 -14.70 -21.13
N SER A 322 0.73 -13.53 -21.57
CA SER A 322 -0.70 -13.26 -21.70
C SER A 322 -1.23 -13.59 -23.09
N PHE A 323 -2.22 -14.48 -23.17
CA PHE A 323 -2.86 -14.87 -24.43
C PHE A 323 -4.35 -14.51 -24.51
N GLU A 324 -5.00 -14.33 -23.36
CA GLU A 324 -6.40 -13.93 -23.29
C GLU A 324 -6.55 -12.39 -23.34
N GLY A 325 -7.49 -11.90 -24.15
CA GLY A 325 -7.79 -10.48 -24.28
C GLY A 325 -6.86 -9.72 -25.24
N SER A 326 -7.33 -8.56 -25.69
CA SER A 326 -6.67 -7.79 -26.76
C SER A 326 -5.60 -6.83 -26.26
N TYR A 327 -5.54 -6.54 -24.97
CA TYR A 327 -4.62 -5.56 -24.38
C TYR A 327 -4.37 -5.90 -22.92
N ASN A 328 -3.12 -6.19 -22.56
CA ASN A 328 -2.69 -6.57 -21.22
C ASN A 328 -1.35 -5.91 -20.89
N VAL A 329 -1.28 -5.16 -19.79
CA VAL A 329 -0.14 -4.29 -19.44
C VAL A 329 0.13 -4.27 -17.94
N THR A 330 1.23 -3.63 -17.54
CA THR A 330 1.64 -3.40 -16.15
C THR A 330 1.68 -4.68 -15.30
N PRO A 331 2.45 -5.71 -15.70
CA PRO A 331 2.50 -6.96 -14.95
C PRO A 331 3.08 -6.77 -13.54
N ARG A 332 2.49 -7.45 -12.57
CA ARG A 332 2.97 -7.56 -11.19
C ARG A 332 2.90 -9.02 -10.78
N ILE A 333 4.00 -9.56 -10.27
CA ILE A 333 4.05 -10.95 -9.79
C ILE A 333 3.84 -10.94 -8.28
N SER A 334 3.00 -11.83 -7.78
CA SER A 334 2.78 -12.01 -6.35
C SER A 334 4.07 -12.42 -5.64
N PRO A 335 4.24 -12.10 -4.35
CA PRO A 335 5.45 -12.45 -3.60
C PRO A 335 5.82 -13.94 -3.61
N ASP A 336 4.82 -14.83 -3.72
CA ASP A 336 5.01 -16.28 -3.82
C ASP A 336 5.26 -16.81 -5.25
N GLY A 337 5.21 -15.92 -6.25
CA GLY A 337 5.47 -16.25 -7.65
C GLY A 337 4.35 -17.00 -8.37
N LYS A 338 3.18 -17.18 -7.76
CA LYS A 338 2.09 -18.00 -8.32
C LYS A 338 1.07 -17.22 -9.12
N THR A 339 0.88 -15.94 -8.80
CA THR A 339 -0.16 -15.11 -9.40
C THR A 339 0.46 -13.91 -10.09
N MET A 340 -0.08 -13.53 -11.24
CA MET A 340 0.23 -12.27 -11.92
C MET A 340 -0.98 -11.36 -11.93
N ALA A 341 -0.88 -10.19 -11.32
CA ALA A 341 -1.82 -9.10 -11.50
C ALA A 341 -1.41 -8.23 -12.69
N PHE A 342 -2.38 -7.72 -13.43
CA PHE A 342 -2.15 -6.86 -14.59
C PHE A 342 -3.39 -6.03 -14.92
N ILE A 343 -3.19 -4.96 -15.69
CA ILE A 343 -4.30 -4.18 -16.22
C ILE A 343 -4.67 -4.74 -17.59
N SER A 344 -5.95 -5.09 -17.75
CA SER A 344 -6.48 -5.57 -19.02
C SER A 344 -7.58 -4.66 -19.54
N ARG A 345 -7.70 -4.58 -20.87
CA ARG A 345 -8.83 -3.88 -21.48
C ARG A 345 -10.02 -4.83 -21.59
N ARG A 346 -11.16 -4.43 -21.04
CA ARG A 346 -12.43 -5.19 -21.06
C ARG A 346 -13.58 -4.19 -21.27
N ASP A 347 -14.41 -4.44 -22.27
CA ASP A 347 -15.58 -3.60 -22.62
C ASP A 347 -15.25 -2.09 -22.73
N GLY A 348 -14.06 -1.79 -23.26
CA GLY A 348 -13.55 -0.42 -23.42
C GLY A 348 -12.88 0.19 -22.17
N GLY A 349 -13.10 -0.37 -20.98
CA GLY A 349 -12.46 0.04 -19.72
C GLY A 349 -11.13 -0.68 -19.45
N PHE A 350 -10.30 -0.10 -18.58
CA PHE A 350 -9.08 -0.69 -18.05
C PHE A 350 -9.37 -1.23 -16.64
N ARG A 351 -9.20 -2.53 -16.46
CA ARG A 351 -9.59 -3.26 -15.25
C ARG A 351 -8.44 -4.10 -14.71
N LEU A 352 -8.36 -4.18 -13.40
CA LEU A 352 -7.47 -5.11 -12.71
C LEU A 352 -7.90 -6.56 -12.98
N SER A 353 -6.96 -7.34 -13.48
CA SER A 353 -7.10 -8.78 -13.70
C SER A 353 -5.99 -9.52 -12.98
N VAL A 354 -6.26 -10.77 -12.61
CA VAL A 354 -5.30 -11.70 -12.03
C VAL A 354 -5.24 -12.97 -12.86
N MET A 355 -4.04 -13.53 -12.99
CA MET A 355 -3.77 -14.80 -13.67
C MET A 355 -3.05 -15.74 -12.72
N ASP A 356 -3.55 -16.95 -12.56
CA ASP A 356 -2.77 -18.04 -11.98
C ASP A 356 -1.72 -18.51 -13.00
N LEU A 357 -0.43 -18.44 -12.65
CA LEU A 357 0.66 -18.66 -13.60
C LEU A 357 0.84 -20.14 -13.99
N ALA A 358 0.31 -21.08 -13.21
CA ALA A 358 0.39 -22.50 -13.49
C ALA A 358 -0.70 -22.95 -14.48
N SER A 359 -1.95 -22.64 -14.18
CA SER A 359 -3.13 -22.98 -14.98
C SER A 359 -3.40 -21.99 -16.12
N ARG A 360 -2.86 -20.77 -16.04
CA ARG A 360 -3.14 -19.63 -16.92
C ARG A 360 -4.58 -19.12 -16.87
N GLN A 361 -5.35 -19.53 -15.86
CA GLN A 361 -6.70 -19.03 -15.66
C GLN A 361 -6.66 -17.54 -15.33
N VAL A 362 -7.47 -16.74 -16.04
CA VAL A 362 -7.60 -15.30 -15.82
C VAL A 362 -8.94 -14.98 -15.16
N GLN A 363 -8.92 -14.03 -14.22
CA GLN A 363 -10.11 -13.45 -13.62
C GLN A 363 -9.99 -11.92 -13.60
N VAL A 364 -11.05 -11.22 -13.98
CA VAL A 364 -11.19 -9.77 -13.78
C VAL A 364 -11.77 -9.56 -12.37
N ILE A 365 -11.09 -8.75 -11.55
CA ILE A 365 -11.43 -8.62 -10.11
C ILE A 365 -11.95 -7.24 -9.72
N THR A 366 -11.99 -6.29 -10.67
CA THR A 366 -12.58 -4.97 -10.49
C THR A 366 -13.66 -4.68 -11.53
N ASP A 367 -14.53 -3.75 -11.17
CA ASP A 367 -15.66 -3.23 -11.94
C ASP A 367 -15.49 -1.73 -12.30
N SER A 368 -14.42 -1.11 -11.83
CA SER A 368 -13.97 0.22 -12.25
C SER A 368 -13.50 0.25 -13.70
N GLN A 369 -13.23 1.44 -14.24
CA GLN A 369 -13.03 1.63 -15.69
C GLN A 369 -11.66 2.21 -16.06
N LYS A 370 -10.88 2.68 -15.08
CA LYS A 370 -9.60 3.38 -15.26
C LYS A 370 -8.58 2.89 -14.23
N ASP A 371 -8.48 1.57 -14.09
CA ASP A 371 -7.53 0.97 -13.15
C ASP A 371 -6.12 1.02 -13.72
N GLU A 372 -5.19 1.45 -12.87
CA GLU A 372 -3.80 1.63 -13.24
C GLU A 372 -2.87 1.22 -12.09
N SER A 373 -1.62 0.91 -12.45
CA SER A 373 -0.51 0.75 -11.50
C SER A 373 -0.79 -0.23 -10.35
N PRO A 374 -1.13 -1.51 -10.62
CA PRO A 374 -1.29 -2.49 -9.56
C PRO A 374 0.00 -2.69 -8.77
N THR A 375 -0.13 -3.06 -7.50
CA THR A 375 0.97 -3.46 -6.63
C THR A 375 0.46 -4.41 -5.54
N PHE A 376 1.10 -5.56 -5.37
CA PHE A 376 0.74 -6.51 -4.32
C PHE A 376 1.17 -6.01 -2.94
N ALA A 377 0.34 -6.24 -1.94
CA ALA A 377 0.79 -6.30 -0.54
C ALA A 377 1.78 -7.45 -0.35
N PRO A 378 2.71 -7.37 0.62
CA PRO A 378 3.81 -8.34 0.72
C PRO A 378 3.40 -9.75 1.17
N ASN A 379 2.16 -9.94 1.67
CA ASN A 379 1.59 -11.27 1.88
C ASN A 379 0.86 -11.84 0.64
N GLY A 380 0.77 -11.07 -0.44
CA GLY A 380 0.13 -11.48 -1.69
C GLY A 380 -1.40 -11.54 -1.65
N ARG A 381 -2.07 -11.08 -0.59
CA ARG A 381 -3.54 -11.22 -0.43
C ARG A 381 -4.33 -10.02 -0.93
N MET A 382 -3.70 -8.85 -0.96
CA MET A 382 -4.29 -7.59 -1.41
C MET A 382 -3.47 -7.01 -2.56
N ILE A 383 -4.14 -6.29 -3.46
CA ILE A 383 -3.55 -5.52 -4.54
C ILE A 383 -4.04 -4.08 -4.41
N LEU A 384 -3.13 -3.13 -4.31
CA LEU A 384 -3.44 -1.70 -4.37
C LEU A 384 -3.36 -1.24 -5.83
N ILE A 385 -4.32 -0.42 -6.24
CA ILE A 385 -4.41 0.21 -7.56
C ILE A 385 -4.72 1.71 -7.43
N ALA A 386 -4.40 2.48 -8.46
CA ALA A 386 -5.02 3.77 -8.69
C ALA A 386 -6.24 3.58 -9.59
N THR A 387 -7.32 4.30 -9.33
CA THR A 387 -8.53 4.31 -10.16
C THR A 387 -9.24 5.66 -10.06
N GLU A 388 -10.33 5.85 -10.79
CA GLU A 388 -11.09 7.10 -10.78
C GLU A 388 -12.43 6.95 -10.06
N ALA A 389 -12.72 7.86 -9.12
CA ALA A 389 -14.03 7.98 -8.47
C ALA A 389 -14.47 9.46 -8.49
N GLY A 390 -15.67 9.73 -9.00
CA GLY A 390 -16.18 11.11 -9.10
C GLY A 390 -15.31 12.05 -9.94
N GLY A 391 -14.60 11.53 -10.94
CA GLY A 391 -13.69 12.30 -11.80
C GLY A 391 -12.34 12.65 -11.15
N ARG A 392 -11.99 12.04 -10.02
CA ARG A 392 -10.69 12.19 -9.35
C ARG A 392 -10.01 10.84 -9.15
N GLY A 393 -8.69 10.81 -9.22
CA GLY A 393 -7.88 9.65 -8.90
C GLY A 393 -7.89 9.38 -7.40
N VAL A 394 -8.17 8.12 -7.07
CA VAL A 394 -8.22 7.56 -5.72
C VAL A 394 -7.42 6.25 -5.70
N LEU A 395 -7.09 5.78 -4.49
CA LEU A 395 -6.53 4.46 -4.33
C LEU A 395 -7.62 3.45 -4.02
N SER A 396 -7.44 2.21 -4.46
CA SER A 396 -8.27 1.10 -4.03
C SER A 396 -7.42 -0.13 -3.74
N ALA A 397 -7.64 -0.77 -2.58
CA ALA A 397 -7.06 -2.06 -2.25
C ALA A 397 -8.10 -3.15 -2.45
N VAL A 398 -7.78 -4.16 -3.25
CA VAL A 398 -8.69 -5.24 -3.66
C VAL A 398 -8.07 -6.57 -3.27
N SER A 399 -8.84 -7.49 -2.69
CA SER A 399 -8.36 -8.84 -2.44
C SER A 399 -8.11 -9.58 -3.75
N VAL A 400 -7.15 -10.50 -3.77
CA VAL A 400 -6.80 -11.26 -5.01
C VAL A 400 -7.99 -12.05 -5.56
N ASP A 401 -8.95 -12.45 -4.73
CA ASP A 401 -10.19 -13.11 -5.15
C ASP A 401 -11.30 -12.14 -5.60
N GLY A 402 -11.07 -10.83 -5.54
CA GLY A 402 -11.99 -9.76 -5.92
C GLY A 402 -13.16 -9.51 -4.97
N ARG A 403 -13.22 -10.20 -3.83
CA ARG A 403 -14.39 -10.15 -2.92
C ARG A 403 -14.37 -8.97 -1.95
N ILE A 404 -13.21 -8.47 -1.60
CA ILE A 404 -13.03 -7.36 -0.68
C ILE A 404 -12.43 -6.19 -1.44
N LYS A 405 -13.10 -5.05 -1.41
CA LYS A 405 -12.63 -3.82 -2.02
C LYS A 405 -12.65 -2.71 -0.98
N GLN A 406 -11.51 -2.08 -0.79
CA GLN A 406 -11.34 -0.91 0.04
C GLN A 406 -11.02 0.26 -0.88
N ARG A 407 -11.69 1.39 -0.71
CA ARG A 407 -11.33 2.64 -1.38
C ARG A 407 -10.66 3.55 -0.37
N LEU A 408 -9.48 4.07 -0.69
CA LEU A 408 -8.78 5.06 0.10
C LEU A 408 -8.77 6.39 -0.68
N SER A 409 -9.52 7.37 -0.19
CA SER A 409 -9.63 8.69 -0.82
C SER A 409 -8.88 9.75 -0.01
N VAL A 410 -8.00 10.52 -0.65
CA VAL A 410 -7.42 11.72 -0.01
C VAL A 410 -8.39 12.90 -0.16
N THR A 411 -8.47 13.76 0.86
CA THR A 411 -9.34 14.94 0.85
C THR A 411 -8.96 15.97 -0.22
N ALA A 412 -7.68 16.04 -0.61
CA ALA A 412 -7.16 17.03 -1.55
C ALA A 412 -6.18 16.43 -2.57
N GLY A 413 -6.40 16.78 -3.84
CA GLY A 413 -5.56 16.37 -4.96
C GLY A 413 -6.04 15.10 -5.67
N ASP A 414 -5.29 14.72 -6.69
CA ASP A 414 -5.55 13.59 -7.56
C ASP A 414 -4.47 12.52 -7.36
N VAL A 415 -4.86 11.36 -6.81
CA VAL A 415 -3.93 10.30 -6.38
C VAL A 415 -3.66 9.32 -7.50
N ARG A 416 -2.40 8.91 -7.63
CA ARG A 416 -1.92 8.04 -8.69
C ARG A 416 -0.68 7.26 -8.25
N GLU A 417 -0.27 6.31 -9.10
CA GLU A 417 1.04 5.66 -9.02
C GLU A 417 1.35 5.02 -7.65
N PRO A 418 0.48 4.16 -7.09
CA PRO A 418 0.75 3.53 -5.81
C PRO A 418 1.87 2.49 -5.87
N ALA A 419 2.55 2.32 -4.74
CA ALA A 419 3.50 1.25 -4.48
C ALA A 419 3.33 0.74 -3.05
N TRP A 420 3.01 -0.54 -2.88
CA TRP A 420 2.92 -1.17 -1.56
C TRP A 420 4.32 -1.56 -1.08
N GLY A 421 4.69 -1.14 0.12
CA GLY A 421 5.98 -1.44 0.72
C GLY A 421 6.09 -2.89 1.22
N PRO A 422 7.33 -3.37 1.42
CA PRO A 422 7.57 -4.71 1.98
C PRO A 422 7.19 -4.76 3.47
N PHE A 423 7.29 -5.95 4.07
CA PHE A 423 7.31 -6.06 5.53
C PHE A 423 8.44 -5.22 6.12
N ASN A 424 8.17 -4.53 7.23
CA ASN A 424 9.21 -3.87 7.99
C ASN A 424 10.12 -4.95 8.60
N LYS A 425 11.43 -4.83 8.41
CA LYS A 425 12.44 -5.72 9.02
C LYS A 425 12.89 -5.20 10.37
#